data_AF-A0A378JHA4-F1
#
_entry.id   AF-A0A378JHA4-F1
#
_cell.length_a   1.000
_cell.length_b   1.000
_cell.length_c   1.000
_cell.angle_alpha   90.00
_cell.angle_beta   90.00
_cell.angle_gamma   90.00
#
_symmetry.space_group_name_H-M   'P 1'
#
loop_
_entity.id
_entity.type
_entity.pdbx_description
1 polymer ?
#
loop_
_entity_poly.entity_id
_entity_poly.type
_entity_poly.pdbx_seq_one_letter_code
_entity_poly.pdbx_strand_id
1 'polypeptide(L)'
;MKKSMLEMYRSQLETCRDKSKVESEQELINSLIKSLDDNKTHSEVISLFSSALKKRPNPSSNYNLKTILSIFNRRPTLPVKTVYDQLQKWIEEEQEGLIMAKEAKDNLVKISEKIKEIANYKKIEPLINLLEELFKNEDILLLNIRGKSLLACIKDLDLPAVLTYLANLSNSEPAATTQTLNSFSSWSRGSFEAQPNVDEIHSGCKLLMSKVAKAAQRDSSNPNWEKSNSLLQTAIIIYTEINDSAKNDLVVEYT
;
A
#
# COMPACT_ATOMS: atom_id res chain seq x y z
N MET A 1 -10.63 -8.09 -3.93
CA MET A 1 -9.69 -7.00 -4.28
C MET A 1 -8.34 -7.63 -4.61
N LYS A 2 -7.98 -7.77 -5.90
CA LYS A 2 -6.64 -8.27 -6.25
C LYS A 2 -5.60 -7.38 -5.58
N LYS A 3 -4.72 -7.95 -4.73
CA LYS A 3 -3.66 -7.27 -3.97
C LYS A 3 -4.09 -6.56 -2.67
N SER A 4 -5.00 -7.18 -1.90
CA SER A 4 -5.29 -6.75 -0.53
C SER A 4 -4.41 -7.48 0.50
N MET A 5 -4.12 -6.84 1.63
CA MET A 5 -3.56 -7.48 2.83
C MET A 5 -4.40 -8.67 3.29
N LEU A 6 -5.73 -8.63 3.08
CA LEU A 6 -6.64 -9.74 3.36
C LEU A 6 -6.28 -11.01 2.55
N GLU A 7 -5.98 -10.86 1.26
CA GLU A 7 -5.57 -11.99 0.40
C GLU A 7 -4.22 -12.57 0.87
N MET A 8 -3.31 -11.70 1.32
CA MET A 8 -2.02 -12.12 1.87
C MET A 8 -2.19 -12.90 3.17
N TYR A 9 -2.98 -12.38 4.12
CA TYR A 9 -3.27 -13.06 5.38
C TYR A 9 -3.96 -14.40 5.13
N ARG A 10 -4.94 -14.45 4.22
CA ARG A 10 -5.60 -15.69 3.80
C ARG A 10 -4.60 -16.72 3.30
N SER A 11 -3.75 -16.35 2.34
CA SER A 11 -2.76 -17.26 1.77
C SER A 11 -1.76 -17.77 2.82
N GLN A 12 -1.37 -16.90 3.75
CA GLN A 12 -0.49 -17.27 4.87
C GLN A 12 -1.19 -18.22 5.85
N LEU A 13 -2.47 -17.99 6.15
CA LEU A 13 -3.30 -18.87 6.98
C LEU A 13 -3.51 -20.23 6.32
N GLU A 14 -3.85 -20.28 5.03
CA GLU A 14 -3.98 -21.54 4.26
C GLU A 14 -2.69 -22.35 4.31
N THR A 15 -1.54 -21.68 4.11
CA THR A 15 -0.22 -22.32 4.23
C THR A 15 0.04 -22.87 5.64
N CYS A 16 -0.39 -22.16 6.69
CA CYS A 16 -0.27 -22.61 8.08
C CYS A 16 -1.17 -23.82 8.35
N ARG A 17 -2.40 -23.83 7.85
CA ARG A 17 -3.35 -24.94 7.99
C ARG A 17 -2.78 -26.22 7.41
N ASP A 18 -2.30 -26.16 6.17
CA ASP A 18 -1.82 -27.34 5.44
C ASP A 18 -0.58 -27.98 6.09
N LYS A 19 0.13 -27.23 6.93
CA LYS A 19 1.33 -27.68 7.65
C LYS A 19 1.10 -28.02 9.12
N SER A 20 0.01 -27.55 9.72
CA SER A 20 -0.30 -27.90 11.11
C SER A 20 -0.71 -29.38 11.18
N LYS A 21 -0.24 -30.06 12.21
CA LYS A 21 -0.65 -31.44 12.55
C LYS A 21 -1.66 -31.47 13.70
N VAL A 22 -2.07 -30.29 14.20
CA VAL A 22 -2.94 -30.15 15.36
C VAL A 22 -4.33 -29.76 14.87
N GLU A 23 -5.31 -30.63 15.10
CA GLU A 23 -6.68 -30.47 14.62
C GLU A 23 -7.34 -29.17 15.12
N SER A 24 -7.17 -28.84 16.40
CA SER A 24 -7.70 -27.60 16.98
C SER A 24 -7.08 -26.33 16.40
N GLU A 25 -5.83 -26.38 15.91
CA GLU A 25 -5.24 -25.26 15.18
C GLU A 25 -5.81 -25.15 13.77
N GLN A 26 -6.02 -26.26 13.08
CA GLN A 26 -6.63 -26.27 11.75
C GLN A 26 -8.07 -25.73 11.79
N GLU A 27 -8.85 -26.10 12.81
CA GLU A 27 -10.20 -25.57 13.05
C GLU A 27 -10.19 -24.06 13.28
N LEU A 28 -9.27 -23.56 14.13
CA LEU A 28 -9.10 -22.13 14.35
C LEU A 28 -8.76 -21.40 13.06
N ILE A 29 -7.81 -21.93 12.28
CA ILE A 29 -7.37 -21.33 11.02
C ILE A 29 -8.52 -21.31 9.99
N ASN A 30 -9.29 -22.39 9.88
CA ASN A 30 -10.45 -22.44 8.99
C ASN A 30 -11.51 -21.41 9.39
N SER A 31 -11.76 -21.24 10.71
CA SER A 31 -12.65 -20.20 11.20
C SER A 31 -12.12 -18.80 10.86
N LEU A 32 -10.81 -18.56 11.01
CA LEU A 32 -10.18 -17.28 10.68
C LEU A 32 -10.27 -16.96 9.20
N ILE A 33 -9.96 -17.92 8.32
CA ILE A 33 -10.07 -17.75 6.86
C ILE A 33 -11.50 -17.38 6.47
N LYS A 34 -12.50 -18.10 7.00
CA LYS A 34 -13.90 -17.82 6.71
C LYS A 34 -14.30 -16.41 7.17
N SER A 35 -13.93 -16.03 8.39
CA SER A 35 -14.25 -14.70 8.91
C SER A 35 -13.50 -13.59 8.19
N LEU A 36 -12.29 -13.84 7.70
CA LEU A 36 -11.49 -12.84 6.99
C LEU A 36 -12.17 -12.38 5.69
N ASP A 37 -12.86 -13.28 4.99
CA ASP A 37 -13.59 -12.97 3.76
C ASP A 37 -14.79 -12.02 4.01
N ASP A 38 -15.32 -11.98 5.23
CA ASP A 38 -16.45 -11.14 5.62
C ASP A 38 -16.03 -9.75 6.12
N ASN A 39 -14.75 -9.55 6.47
CA ASN A 39 -14.27 -8.26 7.02
C ASN A 39 -13.93 -7.29 5.89
N LYS A 40 -14.37 -6.04 6.05
CA LYS A 40 -14.18 -4.98 5.04
C LYS A 40 -13.30 -3.83 5.54
N THR A 41 -13.14 -3.70 6.85
CA THR A 41 -12.38 -2.61 7.46
C THR A 41 -11.12 -3.12 8.16
N HIS A 42 -10.13 -2.24 8.28
CA HIS A 42 -8.90 -2.53 9.01
C HIS A 42 -9.17 -2.81 10.51
N SER A 43 -10.14 -2.09 11.09
CA SER A 43 -10.53 -2.28 12.50
C SER A 43 -11.12 -3.66 12.78
N GLU A 44 -11.92 -4.19 11.85
CA GLU A 44 -12.51 -5.52 11.93
C GLU A 44 -11.44 -6.61 11.88
N VAL A 45 -10.41 -6.44 11.03
CA VAL A 45 -9.27 -7.37 10.94
C VAL A 45 -8.51 -7.45 12.27
N ILE A 46 -8.19 -6.29 12.88
CA ILE A 46 -7.55 -6.25 14.21
C ILE A 46 -8.44 -6.95 15.25
N SER A 47 -9.75 -6.69 15.23
CA SER A 47 -10.71 -7.29 16.16
C SER A 47 -10.78 -8.80 16.00
N LEU A 48 -10.79 -9.31 14.76
CA LEU A 48 -10.78 -10.73 14.44
C LEU A 48 -9.56 -11.42 15.03
N PHE A 49 -8.36 -10.91 14.73
CA PHE A 49 -7.11 -11.49 15.24
C PHE A 49 -7.04 -11.40 16.76
N SER A 50 -7.43 -10.27 17.35
CA SER A 50 -7.46 -10.08 18.80
C SER A 50 -8.42 -11.06 19.49
N SER A 51 -9.57 -11.33 18.88
CA SER A 51 -10.57 -12.28 19.38
C SER A 51 -10.07 -13.72 19.31
N ALA A 52 -9.33 -14.07 18.26
CA ALA A 52 -8.67 -15.37 18.15
C ALA A 52 -7.56 -15.56 19.20
N LEU A 53 -6.79 -14.51 19.51
CA LEU A 53 -5.79 -14.55 20.60
C LEU A 53 -6.42 -14.78 21.98
N LYS A 54 -7.59 -14.21 22.25
CA LYS A 54 -8.32 -14.42 23.52
C LYS A 54 -8.80 -15.85 23.72
N LYS A 55 -8.96 -16.62 22.64
CA LYS A 55 -9.33 -18.04 22.67
C LYS A 55 -8.12 -18.97 22.87
N ARG A 56 -6.92 -18.42 23.05
CA ARG A 56 -5.69 -19.20 23.28
C ARG A 56 -5.86 -20.09 24.52
N PRO A 57 -5.75 -21.42 24.40
CA PRO A 57 -5.75 -22.29 25.56
C PRO A 57 -4.54 -21.99 26.45
N ASN A 58 -4.73 -22.09 27.77
CA ASN A 58 -3.69 -21.83 28.77
C ASN A 58 -2.45 -22.69 28.45
N PRO A 59 -1.21 -22.16 28.51
CA PRO A 59 -0.02 -22.88 28.06
C PRO A 59 0.35 -23.97 29.07
N SER A 60 -0.33 -25.11 29.00
CA SER A 60 0.13 -26.37 29.58
C SER A 60 0.42 -27.35 28.45
N SER A 61 1.67 -27.81 28.43
CA SER A 61 2.24 -28.88 27.60
C SER A 61 2.84 -28.51 26.22
N ASN A 62 4.05 -29.04 26.06
CA ASN A 62 4.96 -29.09 24.93
C ASN A 62 4.31 -29.09 23.53
N TYR A 63 4.63 -28.08 22.72
CA TYR A 63 4.57 -28.20 21.26
C TYR A 63 5.88 -27.73 20.62
N ASN A 64 6.56 -28.67 19.97
CA ASN A 64 7.81 -28.44 19.25
C ASN A 64 7.47 -27.96 17.82
N LEU A 65 7.09 -26.68 17.70
CA LEU A 65 6.58 -26.05 16.46
C LEU A 65 7.65 -25.28 15.66
N LYS A 66 8.93 -25.57 15.87
CA LYS A 66 10.05 -24.90 15.19
C LYS A 66 10.04 -25.00 13.65
N THR A 67 9.25 -25.91 13.06
CA THR A 67 9.36 -26.28 11.64
C THR A 67 8.43 -25.51 10.70
N ILE A 68 7.36 -24.87 11.19
CA ILE A 68 6.34 -24.25 10.31
C ILE A 68 6.76 -22.87 9.79
N LEU A 69 7.71 -22.19 10.45
CA LEU A 69 7.89 -20.74 10.33
C LEU A 69 9.25 -20.28 9.78
N SER A 70 10.07 -21.18 9.22
CA SER A 70 11.29 -20.80 8.49
C SER A 70 11.00 -20.04 7.18
N ILE A 71 9.74 -19.94 6.75
CA ILE A 71 9.32 -19.42 5.44
C ILE A 71 8.80 -17.98 5.50
N PHE A 72 8.50 -17.44 6.68
CA PHE A 72 8.04 -16.04 6.84
C PHE A 72 9.17 -15.00 6.78
N ASN A 73 10.42 -15.41 6.56
CA ASN A 73 11.59 -14.52 6.53
C ASN A 73 12.09 -14.25 5.10
N ARG A 74 11.72 -13.10 4.53
CA ARG A 74 12.71 -12.23 3.87
C ARG A 74 13.13 -11.16 4.87
N ARG A 75 13.99 -11.61 5.79
CA ARG A 75 14.75 -10.93 6.87
C ARG A 75 14.10 -10.82 8.26
N PRO A 76 14.86 -11.11 9.34
CA PRO A 76 14.32 -11.64 10.60
C PRO A 76 14.53 -10.72 11.79
N THR A 77 13.75 -10.91 12.86
CA THR A 77 14.27 -10.65 14.21
C THR A 77 14.03 -11.79 15.19
N LEU A 78 12.97 -12.59 15.07
CA LEU A 78 12.80 -13.80 15.90
C LEU A 78 11.99 -14.88 15.16
N PRO A 79 12.28 -16.18 15.39
CA PRO A 79 11.40 -17.24 14.91
C PRO A 79 10.07 -17.14 15.66
N VAL A 80 9.02 -16.73 14.96
CA VAL A 80 7.63 -16.90 15.38
C VAL A 80 7.45 -18.39 15.73
N LYS A 81 6.86 -18.73 16.89
CA LYS A 81 6.80 -20.12 17.37
C LYS A 81 5.43 -20.77 17.17
N THR A 82 4.37 -19.96 17.05
CA THR A 82 2.98 -20.43 16.95
C THR A 82 2.14 -19.52 16.04
N VAL A 83 0.96 -20.00 15.60
CA VAL A 83 -0.04 -19.18 14.89
C VAL A 83 -0.44 -17.96 15.72
N TYR A 84 -0.53 -18.10 17.04
CA TYR A 84 -0.82 -17.00 17.96
C TYR A 84 0.27 -15.91 17.94
N ASP A 85 1.54 -16.28 17.88
CA ASP A 85 2.63 -15.29 17.77
C ASP A 85 2.55 -14.55 16.41
N GLN A 86 2.11 -15.23 15.35
CA GLN A 86 1.91 -14.60 14.04
C GLN A 86 0.72 -13.62 14.05
N LEU A 87 -0.39 -14.00 14.68
CA LEU A 87 -1.55 -13.13 14.86
C LEU A 87 -1.19 -11.89 15.67
N GLN A 88 -0.42 -12.06 16.75
CA GLN A 88 0.10 -10.95 17.56
C GLN A 88 0.96 -10.00 16.72
N LYS A 89 1.88 -10.55 15.91
CA LYS A 89 2.70 -9.73 15.00
C LYS A 89 1.85 -8.96 13.98
N TRP A 90 0.84 -9.59 13.38
CA TRP A 90 -0.05 -8.89 12.46
C TRP A 90 -0.84 -7.78 13.16
N ILE A 91 -1.33 -8.01 14.38
CA ILE A 91 -1.98 -6.94 15.16
C ILE A 91 -1.04 -5.76 15.38
N GLU A 92 0.23 -6.03 15.73
CA GLU A 92 1.24 -4.97 15.92
C GLU A 92 1.52 -4.23 14.61
N GLU A 93 1.65 -4.95 13.48
CA GLU A 93 1.86 -4.35 12.15
C GLU A 93 0.69 -3.45 11.72
N GLU A 94 -0.55 -3.90 11.93
CA GLU A 94 -1.77 -3.15 11.61
C GLU A 94 -1.93 -1.93 12.55
N GLN A 95 -1.61 -2.06 13.84
CA GLN A 95 -1.58 -0.93 14.77
C GLN A 95 -0.53 0.11 14.40
N GLU A 96 0.67 -0.32 14.00
CA GLU A 96 1.70 0.57 13.47
C GLU A 96 1.19 1.30 12.21
N GLY A 97 0.45 0.61 11.34
CA GLY A 97 -0.22 1.19 10.18
C GLY A 97 -1.13 2.36 10.54
N LEU A 98 -1.97 2.21 11.56
CA LEU A 98 -2.86 3.28 12.05
C LEU A 98 -2.09 4.50 12.56
N ILE A 99 -0.99 4.26 13.29
CA ILE A 99 -0.13 5.35 13.79
C ILE A 99 0.47 6.09 12.59
N MET A 100 1.03 5.36 11.62
CA MET A 100 1.58 5.97 10.40
C MET A 100 0.54 6.73 9.59
N ALA A 101 -0.70 6.21 9.48
CA ALA A 101 -1.78 6.89 8.78
C ALA A 101 -2.11 8.23 9.43
N LYS A 102 -2.19 8.26 10.76
CA LYS A 102 -2.40 9.50 11.51
C LYS A 102 -1.25 10.50 11.30
N GLU A 103 0.00 10.07 11.45
CA GLU A 103 1.18 10.91 11.21
C GLU A 103 1.22 11.47 9.79
N ALA A 104 0.96 10.62 8.81
CA ALA A 104 0.95 11.00 7.39
C ALA A 104 -0.18 11.99 7.07
N LYS A 105 -1.38 11.77 7.63
CA LYS A 105 -2.52 12.68 7.48
C LYS A 105 -2.22 14.06 8.09
N ASP A 106 -1.66 14.10 9.29
CA ASP A 106 -1.26 15.33 9.95
C ASP A 106 -0.18 16.08 9.14
N ASN A 107 0.77 15.35 8.54
CA ASN A 107 1.79 15.95 7.67
C ASN A 107 1.18 16.49 6.37
N LEU A 108 0.26 15.74 5.76
CA LEU A 108 -0.43 16.15 4.53
C LEU A 108 -1.24 17.44 4.75
N VAL A 109 -1.94 17.57 5.88
CA VAL A 109 -2.68 18.80 6.23
C VAL A 109 -1.72 20.00 6.29
N LYS A 110 -0.61 19.87 7.02
CA LYS A 110 0.40 20.94 7.15
C LYS A 110 1.00 21.34 5.79
N ILE A 111 1.26 20.37 4.93
CA ILE A 111 1.79 20.60 3.60
C ILE A 111 0.75 21.29 2.72
N SER A 112 -0.50 20.86 2.78
CA SER A 112 -1.59 21.42 1.97
C SER A 112 -1.91 22.87 2.34
N GLU A 113 -1.74 23.25 3.61
CA GLU A 113 -1.82 24.65 4.04
C GLU A 113 -0.70 25.52 3.45
N LYS A 114 0.50 24.96 3.32
CA LYS A 114 1.71 25.67 2.87
C LYS A 114 2.06 25.48 1.40
N ILE A 115 1.31 24.66 0.67
CA ILE A 115 1.66 24.30 -0.70
C ILE A 115 1.77 25.51 -1.63
N LYS A 116 0.98 26.56 -1.38
CA LYS A 116 1.01 27.81 -2.15
C LYS A 116 2.34 28.57 -2.05
N GLU A 117 3.17 28.25 -1.06
CA GLU A 117 4.52 28.79 -0.90
C GLU A 117 5.53 28.13 -1.86
N ILE A 118 5.21 26.95 -2.42
CA ILE A 118 6.05 26.25 -3.38
C ILE A 118 5.92 26.93 -4.75
N ALA A 119 7.05 27.33 -5.34
CA ALA A 119 7.08 27.83 -6.71
C ALA A 119 6.50 26.79 -7.68
N ASN A 120 5.62 27.22 -8.59
CA ASN A 120 4.92 26.33 -9.53
C ASN A 120 3.98 25.29 -8.88
N TYR A 121 3.48 25.53 -7.65
CA TYR A 121 2.65 24.57 -6.91
C TYR A 121 1.45 24.01 -7.69
N LYS A 122 0.83 24.80 -8.59
CA LYS A 122 -0.30 24.34 -9.43
C LYS A 122 0.03 23.08 -10.24
N LYS A 123 1.31 22.80 -10.52
CA LYS A 123 1.73 21.58 -11.19
C LYS A 123 1.60 20.34 -10.31
N ILE A 124 1.74 20.48 -8.99
CA ILE A 124 1.71 19.39 -8.01
C ILE A 124 0.40 19.32 -7.22
N GLU A 125 -0.48 20.30 -7.37
CA GLU A 125 -1.83 20.31 -6.79
C GLU A 125 -2.64 19.02 -7.07
N PRO A 126 -2.60 18.43 -8.29
CA PRO A 126 -3.27 17.14 -8.52
C PRO A 126 -2.76 16.01 -7.61
N LEU A 127 -1.46 15.99 -7.30
CA LEU A 127 -0.90 14.98 -6.41
C LEU A 127 -1.42 15.17 -4.98
N ILE A 128 -1.48 16.41 -4.48
CA ILE A 128 -2.04 16.65 -3.16
C ILE A 128 -3.51 16.23 -3.09
N ASN A 129 -4.32 16.64 -4.07
CA ASN A 129 -5.72 16.25 -4.13
C ASN A 129 -5.87 14.73 -4.17
N LEU A 130 -5.03 14.04 -4.94
CA LEU A 130 -5.01 12.57 -4.97
C LEU A 130 -4.71 11.99 -3.60
N LEU A 131 -3.68 12.47 -2.91
CA LEU A 131 -3.32 11.99 -1.58
C LEU A 131 -4.44 12.24 -0.55
N GLU A 132 -5.10 13.39 -0.62
CA GLU A 132 -6.26 13.70 0.23
C GLU A 132 -7.44 12.74 -0.04
N GLU A 133 -7.74 12.41 -1.30
CA GLU A 133 -8.76 11.42 -1.66
C GLU A 133 -8.44 10.02 -1.11
N LEU A 134 -7.17 9.61 -1.09
CA LEU A 134 -6.76 8.34 -0.51
C LEU A 134 -7.11 8.26 0.99
N PHE A 135 -6.94 9.35 1.74
CA PHE A 135 -7.30 9.40 3.17
C PHE A 135 -8.80 9.47 3.43
N LYS A 136 -9.64 9.78 2.43
CA LYS A 136 -11.10 9.61 2.57
C LYS A 136 -11.50 8.14 2.59
N ASN A 137 -10.68 7.27 2.03
CA ASN A 137 -10.87 5.82 1.98
C ASN A 137 -9.78 5.11 2.80
N GLU A 138 -9.62 5.52 4.06
CA GLU A 138 -8.53 5.10 4.95
C GLU A 138 -8.42 3.58 5.09
N ASP A 139 -9.55 2.86 5.19
CA ASP A 139 -9.55 1.40 5.27
C ASP A 139 -8.95 0.73 4.03
N ILE A 140 -9.29 1.21 2.83
CA ILE A 140 -8.73 0.65 1.59
C ILE A 140 -7.24 0.96 1.50
N LEU A 141 -6.82 2.16 1.92
CA LEU A 141 -5.42 2.55 1.98
C LEU A 141 -4.63 1.63 2.93
N LEU A 142 -5.15 1.38 4.13
CA LEU A 142 -4.52 0.54 5.16
C LEU A 142 -4.46 -0.93 4.73
N LEU A 143 -5.53 -1.44 4.12
CA LEU A 143 -5.60 -2.82 3.62
C LEU A 143 -4.92 -3.02 2.26
N ASN A 144 -4.34 -1.97 1.67
CA ASN A 144 -3.56 -2.09 0.44
C ASN A 144 -2.15 -2.60 0.76
N ILE A 145 -1.66 -3.58 -0.01
CA ILE A 145 -0.29 -4.11 0.20
C ILE A 145 0.81 -3.05 0.04
N ARG A 146 0.53 -1.91 -0.60
CA ARG A 146 1.46 -0.79 -0.77
C ARG A 146 1.13 0.40 0.14
N GLY A 147 0.07 0.31 0.93
CA GLY A 147 -0.40 1.37 1.82
C GLY A 147 0.72 1.84 2.75
N LYS A 148 1.38 0.90 3.45
CA LYS A 148 2.48 1.21 4.36
C LYS A 148 3.64 1.96 3.69
N SER A 149 4.01 1.58 2.46
CA SER A 149 5.05 2.29 1.69
C SER A 149 4.63 3.71 1.34
N LEU A 150 3.37 3.91 0.96
CA LEU A 150 2.84 5.24 0.68
C LEU A 150 2.82 6.11 1.96
N LEU A 151 2.31 5.56 3.06
CA LEU A 151 2.28 6.26 4.35
C LEU A 151 3.68 6.66 4.80
N ALA A 152 4.67 5.79 4.61
CA ALA A 152 6.07 6.09 4.88
C ALA A 152 6.60 7.25 4.03
N CYS A 153 6.25 7.33 2.75
CA CYS A 153 6.60 8.48 1.91
C CYS A 153 5.90 9.77 2.36
N ILE A 154 4.64 9.70 2.77
CA ILE A 154 3.86 10.89 3.13
C ILE A 154 4.32 11.47 4.47
N LYS A 155 4.65 10.61 5.44
CA LYS A 155 5.13 11.04 6.77
C LYS A 155 6.60 11.45 6.80
N ASP A 156 7.33 11.25 5.69
CA ASP A 156 8.75 11.62 5.58
C ASP A 156 8.91 13.14 5.71
N LEU A 157 9.90 13.56 6.51
CA LEU A 157 10.26 14.97 6.72
C LEU A 157 10.76 15.63 5.43
N ASP A 158 11.27 14.84 4.47
CA ASP A 158 11.75 15.33 3.18
C ASP A 158 10.63 15.55 2.16
N LEU A 159 9.37 15.20 2.47
CA LEU A 159 8.26 15.35 1.51
C LEU A 159 8.16 16.77 0.90
N PRO A 160 8.36 17.88 1.65
CA PRO A 160 8.38 19.22 1.04
C PRO A 160 9.47 19.41 -0.03
N ALA A 161 10.65 18.80 0.16
CA ALA A 161 11.74 18.84 -0.83
C ALA A 161 11.39 18.01 -2.08
N VAL A 162 10.75 16.86 -1.88
CA VAL A 162 10.24 16.00 -2.96
C VAL A 162 9.17 16.74 -3.78
N LEU A 163 8.23 17.40 -3.13
CA LEU A 163 7.19 18.21 -3.80
C LEU A 163 7.78 19.42 -4.53
N THR A 164 8.78 20.07 -3.94
CA THR A 164 9.50 21.18 -4.57
C THR A 164 10.25 20.71 -5.82
N TYR A 165 10.87 19.53 -5.76
CA TYR A 165 11.49 18.91 -6.93
C TYR A 165 10.45 18.67 -8.04
N LEU A 166 9.32 18.04 -7.72
CA LEU A 166 8.23 17.77 -8.66
C LEU A 166 7.69 19.05 -9.32
N ALA A 167 7.49 20.12 -8.54
CA ALA A 167 6.98 21.39 -9.05
C ALA A 167 7.95 22.07 -10.04
N ASN A 168 9.25 21.85 -9.84
CA ASN A 168 10.31 22.43 -10.66
C ASN A 168 10.75 21.57 -11.83
N LEU A 169 10.16 20.38 -12.01
CA LEU A 169 10.37 19.60 -13.23
C LEU A 169 10.02 20.46 -14.46
N SER A 170 10.99 20.51 -15.38
CA SER A 170 10.89 21.31 -16.61
C SER A 170 9.71 20.85 -17.46
N ASN A 171 9.03 21.82 -18.08
CA ASN A 171 7.93 21.56 -19.02
C ASN A 171 8.43 21.23 -20.43
N SER A 172 9.74 21.08 -20.65
CA SER A 172 10.30 20.96 -22.00
C SER A 172 9.59 19.86 -22.78
N GLU A 173 8.90 20.29 -23.84
CA GLU A 173 8.34 19.42 -24.86
C GLU A 173 9.42 18.48 -25.39
N PRO A 174 9.05 17.28 -25.85
CA PRO A 174 10.03 16.39 -26.44
C PRO A 174 10.76 17.12 -27.57
N ALA A 175 12.08 17.19 -27.51
CA ALA A 175 12.85 17.22 -28.74
C ALA A 175 12.37 16.00 -29.53
N ALA A 176 11.81 16.24 -30.71
CA ALA A 176 11.34 15.19 -31.59
C ALA A 176 12.53 14.32 -32.02
N THR A 177 12.90 13.36 -31.18
CA THR A 177 13.68 12.22 -31.56
C THR A 177 12.76 11.03 -31.45
N THR A 178 12.34 10.56 -32.61
CA THR A 178 11.92 9.19 -32.88
C THR A 178 12.96 8.23 -32.32
N GLN A 179 12.86 7.96 -31.02
CA GLN A 179 13.46 6.81 -30.39
C GLN A 179 12.34 6.12 -29.64
N THR A 180 11.85 5.08 -30.30
CA THR A 180 11.07 3.99 -29.73
C THR A 180 11.33 3.84 -28.23
N LEU A 181 10.23 3.98 -27.49
CA LEU A 181 10.03 3.79 -26.06
C LEU A 181 10.28 2.31 -25.64
N ASN A 182 11.35 1.69 -26.15
CA ASN A 182 11.64 0.26 -26.04
C ASN A 182 12.74 -0.08 -25.02
N SER A 183 13.24 0.88 -24.24
CA SER A 183 14.28 0.61 -23.24
C SER A 183 13.76 0.41 -21.81
N PHE A 184 12.45 0.22 -21.61
CA PHE A 184 11.87 -0.33 -20.37
C PHE A 184 11.56 -1.83 -20.52
N SER A 185 12.47 -2.60 -21.11
CA SER A 185 12.38 -4.06 -21.16
C SER A 185 12.85 -4.66 -19.82
N SER A 186 11.95 -4.78 -18.83
CA SER A 186 11.86 -5.88 -17.85
C SER A 186 10.84 -5.65 -16.71
N TRP A 187 9.79 -4.85 -16.89
CA TRP A 187 8.59 -4.95 -16.04
C TRP A 187 7.31 -4.95 -16.87
N SER A 188 7.04 -6.10 -17.47
CA SER A 188 5.77 -6.47 -18.08
C SER A 188 4.67 -6.63 -17.03
N ARG A 189 4.07 -5.51 -16.62
CA ARG A 189 2.70 -5.43 -16.11
C ARG A 189 2.12 -4.07 -16.50
N GLY A 190 1.58 -3.99 -17.73
CA GLY A 190 0.80 -2.87 -18.27
C GLY A 190 1.47 -1.50 -18.17
N SER A 191 1.92 -0.93 -19.30
CA SER A 191 2.41 0.47 -19.29
C SER A 191 1.38 1.35 -18.59
N PHE A 192 1.81 2.05 -17.55
CA PHE A 192 0.98 2.97 -16.76
C PHE A 192 0.32 4.05 -17.63
N GLU A 193 0.92 4.38 -18.78
CA GLU A 193 0.30 5.24 -19.80
C GLU A 193 -0.97 4.64 -20.40
N ALA A 194 -1.06 3.30 -20.50
CA ALA A 194 -2.16 2.58 -21.12
C ALA A 194 -3.42 2.46 -20.24
N GLN A 195 -3.35 2.84 -18.96
CA GLN A 195 -4.54 2.87 -18.11
C GLN A 195 -5.45 4.05 -18.50
N PRO A 196 -6.78 3.84 -18.66
CA PRO A 196 -7.69 4.93 -18.96
C PRO A 196 -7.67 5.97 -17.83
N ASN A 197 -7.88 7.24 -18.18
CA ASN A 197 -7.97 8.28 -17.16
C ASN A 197 -9.26 8.08 -16.36
N VAL A 198 -9.13 7.99 -15.04
CA VAL A 198 -10.27 7.85 -14.13
C VAL A 198 -10.99 9.20 -13.97
N ASP A 199 -10.24 10.27 -13.75
CA ASP A 199 -10.72 11.64 -13.59
C ASP A 199 -9.59 12.67 -13.86
N GLU A 200 -9.86 13.95 -13.57
CA GLU A 200 -8.89 15.04 -13.75
C GLU A 200 -7.69 14.95 -12.80
N ILE A 201 -7.91 14.53 -11.55
CA ILE A 201 -6.86 14.34 -10.53
C ILE A 201 -5.86 13.28 -11.02
N HIS A 202 -6.38 12.13 -11.45
CA HIS A 202 -5.60 11.04 -12.02
C HIS A 202 -4.85 11.47 -13.28
N SER A 203 -5.50 12.20 -14.19
CA SER A 203 -4.87 12.74 -15.40
C SER A 203 -3.69 13.66 -15.08
N GLY A 204 -3.86 14.57 -14.11
CA GLY A 204 -2.80 15.45 -13.64
C GLY A 204 -1.62 14.69 -13.02
N CYS A 205 -1.90 13.65 -12.23
CA CYS A 205 -0.87 12.80 -11.64
C CYS A 205 -0.14 11.93 -12.69
N LYS A 206 -0.84 11.44 -13.72
CA LYS A 206 -0.22 10.76 -14.86
C LYS A 206 0.73 11.68 -15.62
N LEU A 207 0.35 12.94 -15.81
CA LEU A 207 1.22 13.94 -16.41
C LEU A 207 2.48 14.15 -15.57
N LEU A 208 2.36 14.28 -14.25
CA LEU A 208 3.52 14.37 -13.34
C LEU A 208 4.43 13.14 -13.46
N MET A 209 3.86 11.93 -13.47
CA MET A 209 4.61 10.69 -13.67
C MET A 209 5.40 10.70 -14.97
N SER A 210 4.80 11.16 -16.07
CA SER A 210 5.48 11.26 -17.36
C SER A 210 6.68 12.22 -17.31
N LYS A 211 6.60 13.30 -16.52
CA LYS A 211 7.72 14.25 -16.32
C LYS A 211 8.83 13.61 -15.50
N VAL A 212 8.50 12.88 -14.43
CA VAL A 212 9.48 12.12 -13.63
C VAL A 212 10.18 11.07 -14.49
N ALA A 213 9.43 10.33 -15.31
CA ALA A 213 9.99 9.33 -16.21
C ALA A 213 10.96 9.95 -17.23
N LYS A 214 10.64 11.13 -17.77
CA LYS A 214 11.54 11.88 -18.67
C LYS A 214 12.81 12.37 -17.95
N ALA A 215 12.69 12.80 -16.69
CA ALA A 215 13.82 13.24 -15.89
C ALA A 215 14.79 12.11 -15.52
N ALA A 216 14.36 10.84 -15.62
CA ALA A 216 15.15 9.67 -15.21
C ALA A 216 16.54 9.62 -15.84
N GLN A 217 16.68 10.01 -17.11
CA GLN A 217 17.98 10.00 -17.81
C GLN A 217 19.02 10.93 -17.19
N ARG A 218 18.59 11.98 -16.50
CA ARG A 218 19.46 12.99 -15.87
C ARG A 218 19.52 12.86 -14.35
N ASP A 219 18.40 12.49 -13.75
CA ASP A 219 18.18 12.60 -12.32
C ASP A 219 18.04 11.24 -11.62
N SER A 220 18.30 10.11 -12.27
CA SER A 220 18.11 8.78 -11.64
C SER A 220 18.94 8.54 -10.37
N SER A 221 20.03 9.29 -10.17
CA SER A 221 20.84 9.26 -8.95
C SER A 221 20.41 10.30 -7.90
N ASN A 222 19.42 11.14 -8.22
CA ASN A 222 18.89 12.14 -7.31
C ASN A 222 17.88 11.49 -6.33
N PRO A 223 18.10 11.55 -5.01
CA PRO A 223 17.19 10.98 -4.02
C PRO A 223 15.76 11.53 -4.14
N ASN A 224 15.60 12.80 -4.51
CA ASN A 224 14.27 13.41 -4.69
C ASN A 224 13.54 12.86 -5.90
N TRP A 225 14.26 12.48 -6.97
CA TRP A 225 13.65 11.80 -8.12
C TRP A 225 13.13 10.41 -7.72
N GLU A 226 13.93 9.62 -7.00
CA GLU A 226 13.54 8.29 -6.55
C GLU A 226 12.33 8.34 -5.61
N LYS A 227 12.36 9.23 -4.61
CA LYS A 227 11.24 9.46 -3.70
C LYS A 227 9.99 9.92 -4.44
N SER A 228 10.13 10.83 -5.40
CA SER A 228 9.02 11.32 -6.24
C SER A 228 8.39 10.19 -7.07
N ASN A 229 9.24 9.38 -7.71
CA ASN A 229 8.79 8.25 -8.51
C ASN A 229 8.06 7.22 -7.65
N SER A 230 8.62 6.87 -6.48
CA SER A 230 7.99 5.95 -5.53
C SER A 230 6.63 6.46 -5.05
N LEU A 231 6.56 7.73 -4.63
CA LEU A 231 5.34 8.39 -4.18
C LEU A 231 4.25 8.33 -5.25
N LEU A 232 4.54 8.82 -6.46
CA LEU A 232 3.57 8.86 -7.55
C LEU A 232 3.13 7.46 -8.01
N GLN A 233 4.07 6.50 -8.15
CA GLN A 233 3.73 5.16 -8.63
C GLN A 233 2.83 4.46 -7.63
N THR A 234 3.12 4.63 -6.34
CA THR A 234 2.34 4.01 -5.28
C THR A 234 0.96 4.67 -5.15
N ALA A 235 0.93 5.99 -5.04
CA ALA A 235 -0.31 6.73 -4.82
C ALA A 235 -1.32 6.52 -5.97
N ILE A 236 -0.86 6.61 -7.22
CA ILE A 236 -1.78 6.48 -8.36
C ILE A 236 -2.34 5.06 -8.47
N ILE A 237 -1.53 4.04 -8.20
CA ILE A 237 -2.00 2.65 -8.26
C ILE A 237 -3.06 2.36 -7.20
N ILE A 238 -2.86 2.85 -5.97
CA ILE A 238 -3.87 2.71 -4.90
C ILE A 238 -5.14 3.48 -5.27
N TYR A 239 -5.00 4.69 -5.83
CA TYR A 239 -6.13 5.53 -6.24
C TYR A 239 -7.00 4.85 -7.32
N THR A 240 -6.37 4.22 -8.32
CA THR A 240 -7.09 3.45 -9.34
C THR A 240 -7.78 2.23 -8.73
N GLU A 241 -7.15 1.53 -7.79
CA GLU A 241 -7.74 0.38 -7.11
C GLU A 241 -8.96 0.77 -6.24
N ILE A 242 -8.94 1.94 -5.59
CA ILE A 242 -10.11 2.50 -4.87
C ILE A 242 -11.26 2.78 -5.84
N ASN A 243 -10.98 3.47 -6.95
CA ASN A 243 -12.00 3.84 -7.92
C ASN A 243 -12.62 2.63 -8.64
N ASP A 244 -11.81 1.61 -8.95
CA ASP A 244 -12.31 0.36 -9.53
C ASP A 244 -13.18 -0.40 -8.51
N SER A 245 -12.84 -0.36 -7.22
CA SER A 245 -13.64 -0.99 -6.16
C SER A 245 -15.00 -0.29 -6.01
N ALA A 246 -15.02 1.05 -5.98
CA ALA A 246 -16.26 1.83 -5.90
C ALA A 246 -17.19 1.60 -7.11
N LYS A 247 -16.64 1.41 -8.31
CA LYS A 247 -17.43 1.06 -9.51
C LYS A 247 -18.04 -0.34 -9.42
N ASN A 248 -17.31 -1.30 -8.87
CA ASN A 248 -17.82 -2.67 -8.73
C ASN A 248 -18.93 -2.77 -7.68
N ASP A 249 -18.88 -1.98 -6.60
CA ASP A 249 -19.94 -1.95 -5.58
C ASP A 249 -21.25 -1.34 -6.12
N LEU A 250 -21.16 -0.35 -7.02
CA LEU A 250 -22.35 0.26 -7.67
C LEU A 250 -23.03 -0.66 -8.70
N VAL A 251 -22.33 -1.66 -9.24
CA VAL A 251 -22.90 -2.60 -10.23
C VAL A 251 -23.69 -3.73 -9.54
N VAL A 252 -23.44 -4.00 -8.26
CA VAL A 252 -24.13 -5.07 -7.51
C VAL A 252 -25.53 -4.63 -7.03
N GLU A 253 -25.83 -3.33 -6.98
CA GLU A 253 -27.16 -2.84 -6.58
C GLU A 253 -28.23 -2.87 -7.68
N TYR A 254 -27.91 -3.31 -8.91
CA TYR A 254 -28.85 -3.38 -10.04
C TYR A 254 -28.82 -4.70 -10.82
N THR A 255 -28.76 -5.83 -10.12
CA THR A 255 -29.06 -7.17 -10.67
C THR A 255 -29.87 -7.99 -9.68
#